data_AF-A0A519UIQ5-F1
#
_entry.id   AF-A0A519UIQ5-F1
#
_cell.length_a   1.000
_cell.length_b   1.000
_cell.length_c   1.000
_cell.angle_alpha   90.00
_cell.angle_beta   90.00
_cell.angle_gamma   90.00
#
_symmetry.space_group_name_H-M   'P 1'
#
loop_
_entity.id
_entity.type
_entity.pdbx_description
1 polymer ?
#
loop_
_entity_poly.entity_id
_entity_poly.type
_entity_poly.pdbx_seq_one_letter_code
_entity_poly.pdbx_strand_id
1 'polypeptide(L)'
;MGTPSLTGRWELQYGGHHFAFANTYTGGCLVGPTPAFRGAEPMKALAAHGRTYQPMEQERAAFAALLSSLSAAQQTQGRLTTSFGDVLLGPGQDGQFPATRQGVQLGR
;
A
#
# COMPACT_ATOMS: atom_id res chain seq x y z
N MET A 1 14.13 -14.19 7.51
CA MET A 1 13.91 -12.94 8.29
C MET A 1 15.01 -12.81 9.34
N GLY A 2 15.63 -11.63 9.48
CA GLY A 2 16.78 -11.42 10.39
C GLY A 2 16.39 -11.30 11.87
N THR A 3 17.39 -11.25 12.76
CA THR A 3 17.17 -11.02 14.21
C THR A 3 16.80 -9.56 14.47
N PRO A 4 15.73 -9.26 15.22
CA PRO A 4 15.38 -7.90 15.60
C PRO A 4 16.56 -7.14 16.23
N SER A 5 16.84 -5.96 15.70
CA SER A 5 17.98 -5.13 16.11
C SER A 5 17.72 -3.65 15.82
N LEU A 6 18.32 -2.78 16.63
CA LEU A 6 18.29 -1.33 16.41
C LEU A 6 19.26 -0.88 15.31
N THR A 7 20.27 -1.69 14.98
CA THR A 7 21.34 -1.32 14.03
C THR A 7 21.39 -2.25 12.81
N GLY A 8 20.98 -3.50 12.98
CA GLY A 8 20.98 -4.52 11.92
C GLY A 8 19.81 -4.39 10.95
N ARG A 9 19.83 -5.22 9.89
CA ARG A 9 18.71 -5.42 8.99
C ARG A 9 17.88 -6.62 9.43
N TRP A 10 16.58 -6.43 9.54
CA TRP A 10 15.63 -7.49 9.88
C TRP A 10 14.24 -7.16 9.36
N GLU A 11 13.32 -8.11 9.40
CA GLU A 11 11.95 -7.93 8.90
C GLU A 11 10.94 -8.44 9.93
N LEU A 12 9.87 -7.67 10.15
CA LEU A 12 8.66 -8.11 10.83
C LEU A 12 7.62 -8.48 9.78
N GLN A 13 7.28 -9.77 9.70
CA GLN A 13 6.18 -10.25 8.88
C GLN A 13 5.06 -10.76 9.79
N TYR A 14 3.84 -10.35 9.48
CA TYR A 14 2.64 -10.83 10.14
C TYR A 14 1.55 -11.06 9.09
N GLY A 15 0.75 -12.11 9.27
CA GLY A 15 -0.31 -12.47 8.34
C GLY A 15 -1.52 -13.06 9.07
N GLY A 16 -2.69 -12.80 8.52
CA GLY A 16 -3.99 -13.28 8.97
C GLY A 16 -5.06 -12.98 7.93
N HIS A 17 -6.30 -13.43 8.16
CA HIS A 17 -7.38 -13.41 7.16
C HIS A 17 -7.56 -12.05 6.48
N HIS A 18 -7.67 -10.95 7.25
CA HIS A 18 -7.87 -9.60 6.74
C HIS A 18 -6.73 -8.61 7.07
N PHE A 19 -5.56 -9.11 7.47
CA PHE A 19 -4.46 -8.24 7.91
C PHE A 19 -3.12 -8.95 7.68
N ALA A 20 -2.30 -8.38 6.80
CA ALA A 20 -0.98 -8.92 6.47
C ALA A 20 0.00 -7.80 6.15
N PHE A 21 1.22 -7.88 6.65
CA PHE A 21 2.28 -6.95 6.25
C PHE A 21 3.66 -7.59 6.34
N ALA A 22 4.61 -7.03 5.59
CA ALA A 22 6.04 -7.25 5.76
C ALA A 22 6.75 -5.89 5.86
N ASN A 23 7.41 -5.66 6.99
CA ASN A 23 8.15 -4.43 7.27
C ASN A 23 9.63 -4.76 7.43
N THR A 24 10.45 -4.42 6.43
CA THR A 24 11.91 -4.51 6.53
C THR A 24 12.48 -3.24 7.17
N TYR A 25 13.33 -3.44 8.19
CA TYR A 25 14.07 -2.40 8.88
C TYR A 25 15.57 -2.50 8.58
N THR A 26 16.26 -1.36 8.53
CA THR A 26 17.74 -1.28 8.48
C THR A 26 18.18 -0.09 9.32
N GLY A 27 19.08 -0.30 10.28
CA GLY A 27 19.53 0.79 11.16
C GLY A 27 18.39 1.40 11.99
N GLY A 28 17.38 0.60 12.35
CA GLY A 28 16.20 1.07 13.08
C GLY A 28 15.17 1.82 12.21
N CYS A 29 15.47 2.09 10.95
CA CYS A 29 14.55 2.76 10.02
C CYS A 29 13.76 1.74 9.19
N LEU A 30 12.47 2.00 8.97
CA LEU A 30 11.64 1.24 8.03
C LEU A 30 12.08 1.57 6.60
N VAL A 31 12.58 0.57 5.87
CA VAL A 31 13.10 0.72 4.50
C VAL A 31 12.29 -0.06 3.46
N GLY A 32 11.46 -1.02 3.88
CA GLY A 32 10.57 -1.78 3.01
C GLY A 32 9.21 -1.96 3.67
N PRO A 33 8.20 -1.13 3.36
CA PRO A 33 6.88 -1.18 4.00
C PRO A 33 5.86 -2.06 3.26
N THR A 34 6.28 -2.84 2.26
CA THR A 34 5.39 -3.63 1.40
C THR A 34 5.83 -5.11 1.33
N PRO A 35 4.89 -6.05 1.14
CA PRO A 35 3.43 -5.85 1.03
C PRO A 35 2.77 -5.39 2.35
N ALA A 36 1.67 -4.63 2.24
CA ALA A 36 0.87 -4.20 3.38
C ALA A 36 -0.62 -4.19 3.03
N PHE A 37 -1.39 -5.02 3.72
CA PHE A 37 -2.81 -5.23 3.55
C PHE A 37 -3.52 -5.11 4.89
N ARG A 38 -4.53 -4.23 4.95
CA ARG A 38 -5.38 -3.99 6.12
C ARG A 38 -6.81 -3.89 5.64
N GLY A 39 -7.61 -4.93 5.89
CA GLY A 39 -9.05 -4.87 5.73
C GLY A 39 -9.64 -3.98 6.83
N ALA A 40 -10.38 -2.95 6.43
CA ALA A 40 -11.04 -2.03 7.35
C ALA A 40 -12.51 -1.85 6.93
N GLU A 41 -13.42 -2.28 7.80
CA GLU A 41 -14.86 -2.05 7.65
C GLU A 41 -15.51 -1.82 9.03
N PRO A 42 -16.52 -0.93 9.15
CA PRO A 42 -16.95 0.03 8.14
C PRO A 42 -15.93 1.16 7.93
N MET A 43 -15.92 1.76 6.73
CA MET A 43 -15.08 2.93 6.44
C MET A 43 -15.55 4.22 7.13
N LYS A 44 -16.79 4.22 7.62
CA LYS A 44 -17.38 5.34 8.36
C LYS A 44 -16.95 5.27 9.83
N ALA A 45 -16.87 6.43 10.47
CA ALA A 45 -16.63 6.51 11.90
C ALA A 45 -17.71 5.73 12.69
N LEU A 46 -17.25 4.94 13.66
CA LEU A 46 -18.08 4.15 14.56
C LEU A 46 -17.84 4.61 16.00
N ALA A 47 -18.90 4.91 16.75
CA ALA A 47 -18.81 5.17 18.19
C ALA A 47 -19.07 3.88 18.98
N ALA A 48 -18.11 3.50 19.84
CA ALA A 48 -18.24 2.36 20.74
C ALA A 48 -17.49 2.63 22.06
N HIS A 49 -18.09 2.28 23.19
CA HIS A 49 -17.48 2.45 24.52
C HIS A 49 -16.94 3.87 24.80
N GLY A 50 -17.69 4.89 24.37
CA GLY A 50 -17.29 6.30 24.55
C GLY A 50 -16.10 6.74 23.69
N ARG A 51 -15.71 5.94 22.69
CA ARG A 51 -14.62 6.25 21.74
C ARG A 51 -15.14 6.19 20.30
N THR A 52 -14.54 7.01 19.45
CA THR A 52 -14.79 6.96 18.00
C THR A 52 -13.63 6.25 17.32
N TYR A 53 -13.96 5.28 16.47
CA TYR A 53 -13.02 4.51 15.67
C TYR A 53 -13.26 4.79 14.20
N GLN A 54 -12.21 5.10 13.46
CA GLN A 54 -12.23 5.19 12.01
C GLN A 54 -10.86 4.77 11.47
N PRO A 55 -10.56 3.46 11.44
CA PRO A 55 -9.27 2.96 10.98
C PRO A 55 -8.97 3.43 9.56
N MET A 56 -7.68 3.65 9.25
CA MET A 56 -7.18 3.99 7.91
C MET A 56 -7.70 5.33 7.32
N GLU A 57 -8.42 6.16 8.07
CA GLU A 57 -8.96 7.42 7.54
C GLU A 57 -7.86 8.42 7.18
N GLN A 58 -6.80 8.50 7.97
CA GLN A 58 -5.65 9.36 7.68
C GLN A 58 -5.02 8.98 6.33
N GLU A 59 -4.79 7.68 6.12
CA GLU A 59 -4.22 7.14 4.89
C GLU A 59 -5.15 7.36 3.70
N ARG A 60 -6.46 7.13 3.88
CA ARG A 60 -7.47 7.40 2.85
C ARG A 60 -7.48 8.87 2.45
N ALA A 61 -7.47 9.78 3.41
CA ALA A 61 -7.46 11.22 3.18
C ALA A 61 -6.16 11.68 2.50
N ALA A 62 -5.01 11.17 2.96
CA ALA A 62 -3.71 11.46 2.36
C ALA A 62 -3.63 10.96 0.89
N PHE A 63 -4.14 9.77 0.61
CA PHE A 63 -4.19 9.24 -0.75
C PHE A 63 -5.14 10.05 -1.66
N ALA A 64 -6.31 10.44 -1.15
CA ALA A 64 -7.21 11.33 -1.88
C ALA A 64 -6.55 12.68 -2.18
N ALA A 65 -5.88 13.29 -1.19
CA ALA A 65 -5.16 14.55 -1.37
C ALA A 65 -4.04 14.43 -2.41
N LEU A 66 -3.30 13.31 -2.41
CA LEU A 66 -2.29 13.02 -3.43
C LEU A 66 -2.91 12.97 -4.82
N LEU A 67 -4.00 12.23 -5.03
CA LEU A 67 -4.68 12.16 -6.33
C LEU A 67 -5.19 13.53 -6.77
N SER A 68 -5.73 14.33 -5.85
CA SER A 68 -6.18 15.70 -6.12
C SER A 68 -5.05 16.69 -6.41
N SER A 69 -3.82 16.40 -5.95
CA SER A 69 -2.65 17.25 -6.20
C SER A 69 -2.06 17.08 -7.61
N LEU A 70 -2.46 16.03 -8.35
CA LEU A 70 -1.98 15.79 -9.70
C LEU A 70 -2.47 16.89 -10.65
N SER A 71 -1.56 17.44 -11.45
CA SER A 71 -1.92 18.35 -12.55
C SER A 71 -2.79 17.65 -13.60
N ALA A 72 -3.49 18.42 -14.43
CA ALA A 72 -4.30 17.85 -15.52
C ALA A 72 -3.49 16.91 -16.43
N ALA A 73 -2.24 17.29 -16.76
CA ALA A 73 -1.34 16.45 -17.57
C ALA A 73 -0.99 15.13 -16.86
N GLN A 74 -0.73 15.17 -15.56
CA GLN A 74 -0.46 13.97 -14.76
C GLN A 74 -1.70 13.09 -14.62
N GLN A 75 -2.89 13.67 -14.47
CA GLN A 75 -4.14 12.91 -14.45
C GLN A 75 -4.37 12.20 -15.79
N THR A 76 -4.14 12.88 -16.91
CA THR A 76 -4.20 12.26 -18.25
C THR A 76 -3.18 11.13 -18.40
N GLN A 77 -1.94 11.33 -17.95
CA GLN A 77 -0.89 10.30 -18.00
C GLN A 77 -1.19 9.10 -17.08
N GLY A 78 -1.77 9.35 -15.91
CA GLY A 78 -2.09 8.32 -14.92
C GLY A 78 -3.30 7.47 -15.27
N ARG A 79 -4.15 7.94 -16.20
CA ARG A 79 -5.35 7.24 -16.61
C ARG A 79 -5.02 6.19 -17.67
N LEU A 80 -5.24 4.92 -17.36
CA LEU A 80 -5.12 3.85 -18.33
C LEU A 80 -6.21 4.02 -19.41
N THR A 81 -5.84 3.82 -20.67
CA THR A 81 -6.76 3.90 -21.81
C THR A 81 -7.59 2.63 -21.97
N THR A 82 -7.18 1.55 -21.31
CA THR A 82 -7.82 0.24 -21.32
C THR A 82 -8.25 -0.16 -19.90
N SER A 83 -9.27 -1.00 -19.84
CA SER A 83 -9.72 -1.65 -18.60
C SER A 83 -9.21 -3.09 -18.56
N PHE A 84 -8.90 -3.58 -17.35
CA PHE A 84 -8.53 -4.96 -17.11
C PHE A 84 -9.71 -5.67 -16.43
N GLY A 85 -10.13 -6.82 -16.98
CA GLY A 85 -11.21 -7.63 -16.42
C GLY A 85 -10.73 -8.85 -15.64
N ASP A 86 -9.42 -9.09 -15.60
CA ASP A 86 -8.82 -10.29 -15.01
C ASP A 86 -7.50 -9.96 -14.29
N VAL A 87 -7.12 -10.81 -13.34
CA VAL A 87 -5.85 -10.73 -12.62
C VAL A 87 -4.79 -11.46 -13.44
N LEU A 88 -3.92 -10.70 -14.10
CA LEU A 88 -2.90 -11.24 -14.99
C LEU A 88 -1.73 -11.93 -14.27
N LEU A 89 -1.53 -11.62 -12.98
CA LEU A 89 -0.43 -12.10 -12.14
C LEU A 89 -0.97 -13.00 -11.02
N GLY A 90 -1.61 -14.11 -11.42
CA GLY A 90 -2.08 -15.17 -10.52
C GLY A 90 -1.02 -16.25 -10.23
N PRO A 91 -1.37 -17.30 -9.46
CA PRO A 91 -0.46 -18.40 -9.15
C PRO A 91 0.18 -19.02 -10.41
N GLY A 92 1.52 -19.12 -10.43
CA GLY A 92 2.26 -19.68 -11.56
C GLY A 92 2.52 -18.70 -12.70
N GLN A 93 2.05 -17.45 -12.58
CA GLN A 93 2.38 -16.33 -13.48
C GLN A 93 3.21 -15.26 -12.75
N ASP A 94 3.91 -15.65 -11.69
CA ASP A 94 4.67 -14.76 -10.84
C ASP A 94 5.75 -13.98 -11.61
N GLY A 95 5.86 -12.68 -11.34
CA GLY A 95 6.92 -11.83 -11.89
C GLY A 95 6.75 -11.40 -13.36
N GLN A 96 5.65 -11.76 -14.03
CA GLN A 96 5.35 -11.38 -15.42
C GLN A 96 4.85 -9.93 -15.55
N PHE A 97 5.57 -8.98 -14.96
CA PHE A 97 5.21 -7.56 -15.05
C PHE A 97 5.51 -7.00 -16.46
N PRO A 98 4.71 -6.05 -16.96
CA PRO A 98 5.03 -5.35 -18.21
C PRO A 98 6.41 -4.70 -18.17
N ALA A 99 7.20 -4.88 -19.23
CA ALA A 99 8.53 -4.27 -19.33
C ALA A 99 8.45 -2.73 -19.37
N THR A 100 7.43 -2.18 -20.02
CA THR A 100 7.16 -0.74 -20.06
C THR A 100 6.25 -0.35 -18.90
N ARG A 101 6.75 0.50 -18.00
CA ARG A 101 5.96 1.07 -16.90
C ARG A 101 4.96 2.09 -17.44
N GLN A 102 3.76 2.09 -16.88
CA GLN A 102 2.70 3.07 -17.18
C GLN A 102 2.28 3.79 -15.89
N GLY A 103 1.80 5.03 -16.03
CA GLY A 103 1.30 5.85 -14.91
C GLY A 103 2.17 7.06 -14.60
N VAL A 104 1.92 7.64 -13.41
CA VAL A 104 2.64 8.83 -12.90
C VAL A 104 3.70 8.38 -11.90
N GLN A 105 4.95 8.77 -12.12
CA GLN A 105 6.01 8.56 -11.14
C GLN A 105 5.81 9.51 -9.95
N LEU A 106 5.71 8.94 -8.75
CA LEU A 106 5.63 9.68 -7.50
C LEU A 106 6.90 9.42 -6.69
N GLY A 107 7.74 10.44 -6.53
CA GLY A 107 9.04 10.31 -5.85
C GLY A 107 10.22 9.99 -6.78
N ARG A 108 11.40 9.89 -6.20
CA ARG A 108 12.65 9.54 -6.89
C ARG A 108 12.92 8.04 -6.80
#